data_AF-A0A1F9AU50-F1
#
_entry.id   AF-A0A1F9AU50-F1
#
_cell.length_a   1.000
_cell.length_b   1.000
_cell.length_c   1.000
_cell.angle_alpha   90.00
_cell.angle_beta   90.00
_cell.angle_gamma   90.00
#
_symmetry.space_group_name_H-M   'P 1'
#
loop_
_entity.id
_entity.type
_entity.pdbx_description
1 polymer ?
#
loop_
_entity_poly.entity_id
_entity_poly.type
_entity_poly.pdbx_seq_one_letter_code
_entity_poly.pdbx_strand_id
1 'polypeptide(L)'
;MFERMAETGLPILLSTGMSPLDGIDAAVERIKAKRLPLTVLQCTSMYPTLPEKVGLNLISFFRERYGCRVGLSDHSGTIYAGLAAAVLGIDMLEVHITFSREMFGPDVPASVTTAELRQLVEGVRFITKMRANPVDKNQIAKELNGMRKMFNKSIALRKDLPAGMVLAAEHLTGKKPGTGIPVERIPQIVGRKLVRDVNADALLQEDDLI
;
A
#
# COMPACT_ATOMS: atom_id res chain seq x y z
N MET A 1 0.60 -38.68 -15.41
CA MET A 1 0.63 -37.25 -15.81
C MET A 1 1.91 -36.57 -15.35
N PHE A 2 2.17 -36.44 -14.04
CA PHE A 2 3.36 -35.72 -13.54
C PHE A 2 4.70 -36.17 -14.16
N GLU A 3 5.02 -37.47 -14.22
CA GLU A 3 6.31 -37.92 -14.78
C GLU A 3 6.50 -37.45 -16.24
N ARG A 4 5.43 -37.48 -17.05
CA ARG A 4 5.45 -36.95 -18.43
C ARG A 4 5.66 -35.45 -18.49
N MET A 5 5.10 -34.69 -17.54
CA MET A 5 5.37 -33.24 -17.44
C MET A 5 6.82 -32.99 -17.01
N ALA A 6 7.34 -33.77 -16.06
CA ALA A 6 8.70 -33.65 -15.57
C ALA A 6 9.75 -33.99 -16.65
N GLU A 7 9.46 -34.94 -17.54
CA GLU A 7 10.27 -35.27 -18.71
C GLU A 7 10.50 -34.06 -19.65
N THR A 8 9.61 -33.06 -19.64
CA THR A 8 9.77 -31.86 -20.48
C THR A 8 10.87 -30.91 -19.99
N GLY A 9 11.26 -30.99 -18.71
CA GLY A 9 12.20 -30.05 -18.10
C GLY A 9 11.66 -28.62 -17.91
N LEU A 10 10.38 -28.37 -18.22
CA LEU A 10 9.76 -27.05 -18.12
C LEU A 10 9.36 -26.70 -16.69
N PRO A 11 9.19 -25.39 -16.37
CA PRO A 11 8.63 -24.95 -15.10
C PRO A 11 7.26 -25.56 -14.83
N ILE A 12 7.00 -25.89 -13.56
CA ILE A 12 5.70 -26.39 -13.09
C ILE A 12 4.97 -25.26 -12.35
N LEU A 13 3.75 -24.98 -12.80
CA LEU A 13 2.79 -24.14 -12.09
C LEU A 13 1.81 -25.08 -11.38
N LEU A 14 1.79 -25.06 -10.05
CA LEU A 14 0.99 -25.97 -9.23
C LEU A 14 -0.13 -25.19 -8.53
N SER A 15 -1.36 -25.29 -9.04
CA SER A 15 -2.55 -24.79 -8.34
C SER A 15 -2.96 -25.73 -7.22
N THR A 16 -3.37 -25.16 -6.08
CA THR A 16 -3.70 -25.92 -4.86
C THR A 16 -5.21 -26.13 -4.64
N GLY A 17 -6.03 -25.75 -5.62
CA GLY A 17 -7.49 -25.86 -5.53
C GLY A 17 -7.93 -27.29 -5.23
N MET A 18 -8.75 -27.47 -4.20
CA MET A 18 -9.24 -28.77 -3.69
C MET A 18 -8.21 -29.65 -2.97
N SER A 19 -6.94 -29.24 -2.88
CA SER A 19 -5.90 -30.08 -2.28
C SER A 19 -5.74 -29.80 -0.78
N PRO A 20 -5.78 -30.83 0.09
CA PRO A 20 -5.34 -30.68 1.48
C PRO A 20 -3.82 -30.47 1.55
N LEU A 21 -3.33 -29.96 2.69
CA LEU A 21 -1.94 -29.54 2.83
C LEU A 21 -0.93 -30.68 2.60
N ASP A 22 -1.22 -31.88 3.09
CA ASP A 22 -0.41 -33.09 2.91
C ASP A 22 -0.29 -33.50 1.43
N GLY A 23 -1.37 -33.36 0.66
CA GLY A 23 -1.36 -33.57 -0.78
C GLY A 23 -0.49 -32.54 -1.51
N ILE A 24 -0.52 -31.27 -1.07
CA ILE A 24 0.33 -30.21 -1.62
C ILE A 24 1.80 -30.48 -1.28
N ASP A 25 2.10 -30.85 -0.03
CA ASP A 25 3.46 -31.19 0.42
C ASP A 25 4.09 -32.27 -0.45
N ALA A 26 3.38 -33.39 -0.62
CA ALA A 26 3.85 -34.52 -1.42
C ALA A 26 4.09 -34.13 -2.89
N ALA A 27 3.22 -33.29 -3.47
CA ALA A 27 3.40 -32.79 -4.83
C ALA A 27 4.64 -31.90 -4.94
N VAL A 28 4.83 -30.96 -4.01
CA VAL A 28 5.97 -30.04 -3.99
C VAL A 28 7.28 -30.80 -3.81
N GLU A 29 7.35 -31.75 -2.89
CA GLU A 29 8.54 -32.58 -2.68
C GLU A 29 8.91 -33.35 -3.95
N ARG A 30 7.93 -33.97 -4.60
CA ARG A 30 8.12 -34.71 -5.85
C ARG A 30 8.63 -33.83 -6.98
N ILE A 31 8.10 -32.60 -7.12
CA ILE A 31 8.56 -31.63 -8.13
C ILE A 31 9.99 -31.18 -7.83
N LYS A 32 10.29 -30.83 -6.58
CA LYS A 32 11.63 -30.38 -6.16
C LYS A 32 12.69 -31.47 -6.31
N ALA A 33 12.36 -32.73 -6.09
CA ALA A 33 13.28 -33.86 -6.31
C ALA A 33 13.77 -33.93 -7.76
N LYS A 34 12.96 -33.47 -8.74
CA LYS A 34 13.33 -33.34 -10.15
C LYS A 34 14.11 -32.06 -10.47
N ARG A 35 14.34 -31.18 -9.48
CA ARG A 35 15.00 -29.87 -9.60
C ARG A 35 14.37 -28.95 -10.66
N LEU A 36 13.06 -29.07 -10.85
CA LEU A 36 12.32 -28.21 -11.77
C LEU A 36 11.95 -26.87 -11.10
N PRO A 37 11.92 -25.76 -11.85
CA PRO A 37 11.36 -24.51 -11.34
C PRO A 37 9.89 -24.70 -10.96
N LEU A 38 9.51 -24.23 -9.78
CA LEU A 38 8.16 -24.37 -9.23
C LEU A 38 7.58 -23.02 -8.81
N THR A 39 6.34 -22.79 -9.20
CA THR A 39 5.46 -21.76 -8.63
C THR A 39 4.22 -22.43 -8.06
N VAL A 40 3.92 -22.16 -6.79
CA VAL A 40 2.69 -22.65 -6.14
C VAL A 40 1.63 -21.56 -6.17
N LEU A 41 0.47 -21.85 -6.76
CA LEU A 41 -0.65 -20.92 -6.83
C LEU A 41 -1.67 -21.27 -5.75
N GLN A 42 -1.87 -20.35 -4.80
CA GLN A 42 -3.03 -20.42 -3.92
C GLN A 42 -4.28 -20.35 -4.79
N CYS A 43 -5.21 -21.26 -4.54
CA CYS A 43 -6.42 -21.40 -5.32
C CYS A 43 -7.52 -22.03 -4.46
N THR A 44 -8.73 -21.50 -4.59
CA THR A 44 -9.96 -22.15 -4.12
C THR A 44 -10.82 -22.46 -5.33
N SER A 45 -11.12 -23.74 -5.56
CA SER A 45 -11.88 -24.20 -6.73
C SER A 45 -13.40 -24.03 -6.50
N MET A 46 -13.85 -22.79 -6.37
CA MET A 46 -15.26 -22.41 -6.31
C MET A 46 -15.52 -21.32 -7.35
N TYR A 47 -16.60 -21.44 -8.11
CA TYR A 47 -16.85 -20.63 -9.30
C TYR A 47 -18.25 -20.00 -9.20
N PRO A 48 -18.40 -18.78 -8.64
CA PRO A 48 -17.35 -17.89 -8.16
C PRO A 48 -16.89 -18.18 -6.71
N THR A 49 -15.66 -17.78 -6.39
CA THR A 49 -15.10 -17.84 -5.03
C THR A 49 -15.53 -16.62 -4.23
N LEU A 50 -16.18 -16.85 -3.08
CA LEU A 50 -16.54 -15.78 -2.14
C LEU A 50 -15.29 -15.17 -1.47
N PRO A 51 -15.30 -13.88 -1.09
CA PRO A 51 -14.15 -13.19 -0.50
C PRO A 51 -13.53 -13.92 0.70
N GLU A 52 -14.35 -14.45 1.61
CA GLU A 52 -13.93 -15.18 2.81
C GLU A 52 -13.30 -16.55 2.52
N LYS A 53 -13.30 -16.99 1.25
CA LYS A 53 -12.73 -18.27 0.80
C LYS A 53 -11.53 -18.12 -0.14
N VAL A 54 -11.09 -16.90 -0.47
CA VAL A 54 -9.93 -16.67 -1.35
C VAL A 54 -8.63 -17.23 -0.75
N GLY A 55 -8.40 -17.00 0.54
CA GLY A 55 -7.23 -17.53 1.26
C GLY A 55 -5.92 -16.79 0.98
N LEU A 56 -5.93 -15.45 0.88
CA LEU A 56 -4.72 -14.65 0.66
C LEU A 56 -3.60 -14.89 1.69
N ASN A 57 -3.95 -15.31 2.90
CA ASN A 57 -2.99 -15.71 3.94
C ASN A 57 -2.09 -16.89 3.50
N LEU A 58 -2.57 -17.74 2.58
CA LEU A 58 -1.81 -18.89 2.09
C LEU A 58 -0.66 -18.50 1.16
N ILE A 59 -0.66 -17.29 0.59
CA ILE A 59 0.43 -16.81 -0.28
C ILE A 59 1.75 -16.75 0.49
N SER A 60 1.76 -16.06 1.64
CA SER A 60 2.96 -15.98 2.48
C SER A 60 3.31 -17.34 3.10
N PHE A 61 2.29 -18.08 3.55
CA PHE A 61 2.48 -19.42 4.09
C PHE A 61 3.17 -20.37 3.10
N PHE A 62 2.72 -20.46 1.85
CA PHE A 62 3.35 -21.30 0.84
C PHE A 62 4.76 -20.83 0.48
N ARG A 63 4.99 -19.51 0.47
CA ARG A 63 6.32 -18.96 0.19
C ARG A 63 7.32 -19.39 1.26
N GLU A 64 6.94 -19.28 2.53
CA GLU A 64 7.77 -19.68 3.67
C GLU A 64 7.94 -21.20 3.73
N ARG A 65 6.83 -21.95 3.60
CA ARG A 65 6.83 -23.42 3.69
C ARG A 65 7.65 -24.08 2.60
N TYR A 66 7.52 -23.60 1.37
CA TYR A 66 8.12 -24.25 0.19
C TYR A 66 9.31 -23.50 -0.36
N GLY A 67 9.65 -22.29 0.09
CA GLY A 67 10.82 -21.55 -0.40
C GLY A 67 10.84 -21.41 -1.93
N CYS A 68 9.67 -21.29 -2.55
CA CYS A 68 9.51 -21.19 -4.00
C CYS A 68 8.69 -19.96 -4.38
N ARG A 69 8.54 -19.71 -5.68
CA ARG A 69 7.65 -18.67 -6.19
C ARG A 69 6.21 -19.00 -5.80
N VAL A 70 5.41 -17.97 -5.58
CA VAL A 70 4.00 -18.13 -5.22
C VAL A 70 3.10 -17.21 -6.01
N GLY A 71 1.87 -17.64 -6.26
CA GLY A 71 0.88 -16.83 -6.95
C GLY A 71 -0.53 -17.06 -6.43
N LEU A 72 -1.47 -16.44 -7.12
CA LEU A 72 -2.90 -16.62 -6.90
C LEU A 72 -3.53 -17.04 -8.24
N SER A 73 -4.28 -18.15 -8.24
CA SER A 73 -5.24 -18.47 -9.29
C SER A 73 -6.63 -18.17 -8.72
N ASP A 74 -7.25 -17.08 -9.20
CA ASP A 74 -8.47 -16.53 -8.67
C ASP A 74 -9.69 -16.88 -9.51
N HIS A 75 -10.77 -17.23 -8.81
CA HIS A 75 -12.07 -17.58 -9.38
C HIS A 75 -13.18 -16.68 -8.82
N SER A 76 -12.85 -15.50 -8.28
CA SER A 76 -13.86 -14.60 -7.70
C SER A 76 -14.71 -13.88 -8.75
N GLY A 77 -14.24 -13.79 -10.00
CA GLY A 77 -14.85 -12.96 -11.04
C GLY A 77 -14.74 -11.46 -10.79
N THR A 78 -13.80 -11.04 -9.93
CA THR A 78 -13.56 -9.64 -9.58
C THR A 78 -12.06 -9.31 -9.59
N ILE A 79 -11.72 -8.03 -9.71
CA ILE A 79 -10.32 -7.58 -9.70
C ILE A 79 -9.70 -7.56 -8.29
N TYR A 80 -10.52 -7.60 -7.23
CA TYR A 80 -10.08 -7.27 -5.87
C TYR A 80 -9.07 -8.27 -5.31
N ALA A 81 -9.32 -9.57 -5.51
CA ALA A 81 -8.43 -10.62 -5.01
C ALA A 81 -7.03 -10.51 -5.62
N GLY A 82 -6.94 -10.30 -6.95
CA GLY A 82 -5.68 -10.12 -7.65
C GLY A 82 -4.92 -8.86 -7.22
N LEU A 83 -5.61 -7.73 -7.04
CA LEU A 83 -4.99 -6.49 -6.53
C LEU A 83 -4.46 -6.67 -5.09
N ALA A 84 -5.24 -7.31 -4.22
CA ALA A 84 -4.82 -7.58 -2.86
C ALA A 84 -3.61 -8.54 -2.81
N ALA A 85 -3.59 -9.57 -3.65
CA ALA A 85 -2.47 -10.49 -3.76
C ALA A 85 -1.18 -9.80 -4.26
N ALA A 86 -1.30 -8.80 -5.15
CA ALA A 86 -0.16 -7.99 -5.58
C ALA A 86 0.53 -7.25 -4.42
N VAL A 87 -0.23 -6.81 -3.40
CA VAL A 87 0.33 -6.22 -2.17
C VAL A 87 1.22 -7.22 -1.41
N LEU A 88 0.88 -8.50 -1.46
CA LEU A 88 1.62 -9.60 -0.84
C LEU A 88 2.81 -10.09 -1.68
N GLY A 89 3.06 -9.46 -2.83
CA GLY A 89 4.23 -9.74 -3.67
C GLY A 89 4.20 -11.12 -4.32
N ILE A 90 3.04 -11.51 -4.85
CA ILE A 90 2.94 -12.69 -5.73
C ILE A 90 3.84 -12.56 -6.97
N ASP A 91 4.33 -13.70 -7.45
CA ASP A 91 5.10 -13.86 -8.69
C ASP A 91 4.21 -14.11 -9.90
N MET A 92 2.99 -14.62 -9.69
CA MET A 92 2.04 -15.00 -10.73
C MET A 92 0.60 -14.72 -10.31
N LEU A 93 -0.21 -14.21 -11.25
CA LEU A 93 -1.65 -14.05 -11.08
C LEU A 93 -2.34 -14.71 -12.28
N GLU A 94 -3.29 -15.60 -11.99
CA GLU A 94 -4.13 -16.28 -12.97
C GLU A 94 -5.60 -15.95 -12.69
N VAL A 95 -6.36 -15.67 -13.75
CA VAL A 95 -7.80 -15.37 -13.70
C VAL A 95 -8.47 -15.91 -14.96
N HIS A 96 -9.76 -16.23 -14.87
CA HIS A 96 -10.58 -16.50 -16.05
C HIS A 96 -10.99 -15.19 -16.73
N ILE A 97 -11.15 -15.22 -18.05
CA ILE A 97 -11.53 -14.05 -18.85
C ILE A 97 -12.77 -14.37 -19.68
N THR A 98 -13.73 -13.44 -19.70
CA THR A 98 -14.90 -13.48 -20.60
C THR A 98 -14.95 -12.21 -21.45
N PHE A 99 -15.51 -12.30 -22.66
CA PHE A 99 -15.74 -11.10 -23.48
C PHE A 99 -16.90 -10.26 -22.96
N SER A 100 -17.94 -10.91 -22.42
CA SER A 100 -19.10 -10.26 -21.82
C SER A 100 -19.64 -11.09 -20.66
N ARG A 101 -20.22 -10.41 -19.66
CA ARG A 101 -20.93 -11.05 -18.54
C ARG A 101 -22.24 -11.73 -18.99
N GLU A 102 -22.73 -11.42 -20.19
CA GLU A 102 -23.93 -12.02 -20.78
C GLU A 102 -23.66 -13.32 -21.53
N MET A 103 -22.38 -13.72 -21.67
CA MET A 103 -22.04 -14.97 -22.33
C MET A 103 -22.57 -16.17 -21.56
N PHE A 104 -22.94 -17.22 -22.29
CA PHE A 104 -23.21 -18.52 -21.70
C PHE A 104 -21.90 -19.24 -21.40
N GLY A 105 -21.81 -19.82 -20.21
CA GLY A 105 -20.70 -20.69 -19.81
C GLY A 105 -20.61 -20.80 -18.29
N PRO A 106 -20.24 -21.98 -17.77
CA PRO A 106 -20.19 -22.21 -16.32
C PRO A 106 -19.17 -21.31 -15.61
N ASP A 107 -18.10 -20.89 -16.30
CA ASP A 107 -17.03 -20.09 -15.72
C ASP A 107 -17.24 -18.58 -15.88
N VAL A 108 -18.26 -18.14 -16.64
CA VAL A 108 -18.53 -16.72 -16.88
C VAL A 108 -18.71 -15.93 -15.58
N PRO A 109 -19.44 -16.42 -14.55
CA PRO A 109 -19.56 -15.73 -13.26
C PRO A 109 -18.23 -15.58 -12.50
N ALA A 110 -17.25 -16.46 -12.76
CA ALA A 110 -15.92 -16.47 -12.14
C ALA A 110 -14.86 -15.76 -12.99
N SER A 111 -15.25 -15.19 -14.14
CA SER A 111 -14.36 -14.53 -15.08
C SER A 111 -14.39 -13.02 -14.93
N VAL A 112 -13.23 -12.38 -15.13
CA VAL A 112 -13.18 -10.92 -15.36
C VAL A 112 -13.43 -10.62 -16.84
N THR A 113 -14.00 -9.47 -17.14
CA THR A 113 -14.08 -8.98 -18.52
C THR A 113 -12.72 -8.48 -19.00
N THR A 114 -12.55 -8.27 -20.31
CA THR A 114 -11.32 -7.68 -20.87
C THR A 114 -11.04 -6.28 -20.34
N ALA A 115 -12.08 -5.48 -20.06
CA ALA A 115 -11.96 -4.16 -19.43
C ALA A 115 -11.47 -4.28 -17.98
N GLU A 116 -12.04 -5.21 -17.20
CA GLU A 116 -11.61 -5.48 -15.83
C GLU A 116 -10.20 -6.07 -15.78
N LEU A 117 -9.83 -6.94 -16.72
CA LEU A 117 -8.47 -7.45 -16.86
C LEU A 117 -7.46 -6.32 -17.08
N ARG A 118 -7.80 -5.34 -17.94
CA ARG A 118 -6.96 -4.15 -18.13
C ARG A 118 -6.78 -3.39 -16.82
N GLN A 119 -7.87 -3.13 -16.10
CA GLN A 119 -7.81 -2.46 -14.79
C GLN A 119 -6.96 -3.24 -13.79
N LEU A 120 -7.11 -4.57 -13.77
CA LEU A 120 -6.34 -5.46 -12.91
C LEU A 120 -4.84 -5.37 -13.24
N VAL A 121 -4.45 -5.47 -14.52
CA VAL A 121 -3.05 -5.37 -14.94
C VAL A 121 -2.45 -3.99 -14.62
N GLU A 122 -3.18 -2.92 -14.88
CA GLU A 122 -2.75 -1.55 -14.54
C GLU A 122 -2.57 -1.39 -13.02
N GLY A 123 -3.53 -1.88 -12.24
CA GLY A 123 -3.48 -1.85 -10.77
C GLY A 123 -2.36 -2.70 -10.20
N VAL A 124 -2.14 -3.92 -10.70
CA VAL A 124 -1.01 -4.78 -10.28
C VAL A 124 0.31 -4.06 -10.55
N ARG A 125 0.51 -3.49 -11.75
CA ARG A 125 1.74 -2.75 -12.08
C ARG A 125 1.94 -1.53 -11.17
N PHE A 126 0.87 -0.78 -10.90
CA PHE A 126 0.90 0.35 -9.99
C PHE A 126 1.31 -0.08 -8.58
N ILE A 127 0.70 -1.15 -8.04
CA ILE A 127 1.02 -1.72 -6.73
C ILE A 127 2.46 -2.23 -6.68
N THR A 128 2.92 -2.96 -7.70
CA THR A 128 4.31 -3.42 -7.77
C THR A 128 5.28 -2.24 -7.72
N LYS A 129 4.99 -1.15 -8.45
CA LYS A 129 5.82 0.07 -8.40
C LYS A 129 5.79 0.70 -7.00
N MET A 130 4.63 0.78 -6.34
CA MET A 130 4.55 1.28 -4.97
C MET A 130 5.40 0.45 -4.00
N ARG A 131 5.31 -0.88 -4.08
CA ARG A 131 6.08 -1.80 -3.22
C ARG A 131 7.58 -1.69 -3.43
N ALA A 132 8.02 -1.49 -4.68
CA ALA A 132 9.43 -1.36 -5.02
C ALA A 132 10.04 -0.01 -4.63
N ASN A 133 9.23 0.99 -4.24
CA ASN A 133 9.68 2.34 -3.96
C ASN A 133 9.22 2.79 -2.56
N PRO A 134 9.85 2.27 -1.47
CA PRO A 134 9.54 2.71 -0.12
C PRO A 134 9.82 4.22 0.03
N VAL A 135 8.94 4.92 0.74
CA VAL A 135 9.02 6.37 0.91
C VAL A 135 9.74 6.71 2.22
N ASP A 136 10.84 7.45 2.12
CA ASP A 136 11.41 8.17 3.27
C ASP A 136 10.62 9.47 3.52
N LYS A 137 9.93 9.53 4.66
CA LYS A 137 9.12 10.69 5.04
C LYS A 137 9.96 11.95 5.26
N ASN A 138 11.18 11.84 5.74
CA ASN A 138 12.07 12.98 5.94
C ASN A 138 12.54 13.53 4.60
N GLN A 139 12.84 12.66 3.64
CA GLN A 139 13.20 13.07 2.28
C GLN A 139 12.04 13.78 1.59
N ILE A 140 10.85 13.17 1.57
CA ILE A 140 9.66 13.80 0.99
C ILE A 140 9.35 15.13 1.70
N ALA A 141 9.49 15.22 3.02
CA ALA A 141 9.28 16.47 3.74
C ALA A 141 10.29 17.57 3.35
N LYS A 142 11.49 17.23 2.88
CA LYS A 142 12.46 18.18 2.32
C LYS A 142 12.06 18.61 0.91
N GLU A 143 11.66 17.68 0.05
CA GLU A 143 11.18 17.97 -1.31
C GLU A 143 9.93 18.87 -1.29
N LEU A 144 9.04 18.62 -0.32
CA LEU A 144 7.82 19.39 -0.11
C LEU A 144 8.02 20.65 0.75
N ASN A 145 9.26 21.10 0.99
CA ASN A 145 9.54 22.23 1.88
C ASN A 145 8.77 23.52 1.49
N GLY A 146 8.63 23.79 0.19
CA GLY A 146 7.83 24.93 -0.29
C GLY A 146 6.35 24.82 0.14
N MET A 147 5.74 23.65 -0.06
CA MET A 147 4.37 23.40 0.40
C MET A 147 4.25 23.43 1.92
N ARG A 148 5.25 22.91 2.65
CA ARG A 148 5.28 22.98 4.12
C ARG A 148 5.34 24.42 4.60
N LYS A 149 6.17 25.28 4.01
CA LYS A 149 6.18 26.72 4.33
C LYS A 149 4.84 27.38 4.02
N MET A 150 4.18 27.02 2.92
CA MET A 150 2.89 27.63 2.55
C MET A 150 1.72 27.19 3.43
N PHE A 151 1.70 25.91 3.83
CA PHE A 151 0.55 25.31 4.50
C PHE A 151 0.71 25.09 6.01
N ASN A 152 1.93 25.10 6.55
CA ASN A 152 2.12 25.09 7.99
C ASN A 152 1.67 26.42 8.60
N LYS A 153 1.40 26.40 9.91
CA LYS A 153 1.04 27.60 10.65
C LYS A 153 2.24 28.09 11.44
N SER A 154 2.42 29.40 11.44
CA SER A 154 3.25 30.12 12.37
C SER A 154 2.41 30.76 13.46
N ILE A 155 3.04 31.06 14.59
CA ILE A 155 2.45 31.81 15.67
C ILE A 155 2.22 33.23 15.19
N ALA A 156 1.02 33.73 15.39
CA ALA A 156 0.62 35.10 15.12
C ALA A 156 -0.04 35.72 16.36
N LEU A 157 -0.05 37.05 16.45
CA LEU A 157 -0.76 37.72 17.53
C LEU A 157 -2.25 37.86 17.24
N ARG A 158 -3.10 37.74 18.27
CA ARG A 158 -4.55 38.00 18.14
C ARG A 158 -4.93 39.47 18.15
N LYS A 159 -4.04 40.33 18.64
CA LYS A 159 -4.21 41.77 18.81
C LYS A 159 -2.84 42.44 18.82
N ASP A 160 -2.83 43.75 18.64
CA ASP A 160 -1.60 44.55 18.76
C ASP A 160 -1.05 44.45 20.20
N LEU A 161 0.26 44.25 20.35
CA LEU A 161 0.93 44.20 21.65
C LEU A 161 2.20 45.05 21.64
N PRO A 162 2.46 45.83 22.72
CA PRO A 162 3.62 46.69 22.80
C PRO A 162 4.91 45.93 23.19
N ALA A 163 6.05 46.57 22.93
CA ALA A 163 7.35 46.13 23.44
C ALA A 163 7.34 45.93 24.97
N GLY A 164 8.07 44.92 25.45
CA GLY A 164 8.14 44.55 26.86
C GLY A 164 6.98 43.68 27.36
N MET A 165 5.91 43.51 26.58
CA MET A 165 4.76 42.68 26.94
C MET A 165 5.16 41.21 27.10
N VAL A 166 4.76 40.59 28.21
CA VAL A 166 4.91 39.14 28.42
C VAL A 166 3.79 38.41 27.68
N LEU A 167 4.16 37.47 26.81
CA LEU A 167 3.22 36.71 26.00
C LEU A 167 2.49 35.66 26.86
N ALA A 168 1.16 35.69 26.84
CA ALA A 168 0.30 34.66 27.40
C ALA A 168 -0.33 33.83 26.26
N ALA A 169 -0.82 32.62 26.56
CA ALA A 169 -1.40 31.75 25.54
C ALA A 169 -2.56 32.41 24.77
N GLU A 170 -3.37 33.23 25.45
CA GLU A 170 -4.48 33.99 24.87
C GLU A 170 -4.04 35.05 23.85
N HIS A 171 -2.80 35.52 23.90
CA HIS A 171 -2.25 36.47 22.92
C HIS A 171 -1.94 35.82 21.58
N LEU A 172 -1.76 34.49 21.57
CA LEU A 172 -1.20 33.75 20.46
C LEU A 172 -2.29 32.99 19.70
N THR A 173 -2.12 32.92 18.38
CA THR A 173 -2.93 32.10 17.49
C THR A 173 -2.05 31.51 16.39
N GLY A 174 -2.58 30.56 15.63
CA GLY A 174 -1.87 29.96 14.51
C GLY A 174 -2.39 30.45 13.17
N LYS A 175 -1.53 31.10 12.37
CA LYS A 175 -1.87 31.52 11.00
C LYS A 175 -0.84 31.00 9.99
N LYS A 176 -1.30 30.75 8.76
CA LYS A 176 -0.41 30.49 7.61
C LYS A 176 0.13 31.83 7.09
N PRO A 177 1.26 31.84 6.35
CA PRO A 177 2.15 30.71 6.08
C PRO A 177 3.06 30.36 7.27
N GLY A 178 3.68 29.19 7.22
CA GLY A 178 4.67 28.65 8.16
C GLY A 178 6.05 29.29 7.97
N THR A 179 6.11 30.63 7.96
CA THR A 179 7.33 31.42 7.71
C THR A 179 7.84 32.17 8.94
N GLY A 180 7.06 32.20 10.01
CA GLY A 180 7.51 32.58 11.36
C GLY A 180 7.62 31.35 12.27
N ILE A 181 7.66 31.58 13.58
CA ILE A 181 7.83 30.53 14.61
C ILE A 181 6.70 29.48 14.49
N PRO A 182 6.98 28.16 14.42
CA PRO A 182 5.96 27.12 14.35
C PRO A 182 4.99 27.13 15.55
N VAL A 183 3.70 26.87 15.30
CA VAL A 183 2.65 26.88 16.35
C VAL A 183 2.86 25.85 17.45
N GLU A 184 3.57 24.76 17.16
CA GLU A 184 3.92 23.73 18.14
C GLU A 184 4.84 24.28 19.23
N ARG A 185 5.50 25.42 18.98
CA ARG A 185 6.36 26.09 19.95
C ARG A 185 5.62 27.04 20.89
N ILE A 186 4.31 27.23 20.77
CA ILE A 186 3.53 28.10 21.68
C ILE A 186 3.89 27.90 23.17
N PRO A 187 4.02 26.67 23.71
CA PRO A 187 4.41 26.48 25.11
C PRO A 187 5.76 27.10 25.51
N GLN A 188 6.69 27.22 24.55
CA GLN A 188 8.01 27.83 24.74
C GLN A 188 7.98 29.36 24.59
N ILE A 189 6.96 29.88 23.90
CA ILE A 189 6.79 31.32 23.63
C ILE A 189 6.00 32.00 24.75
N VAL A 190 5.07 31.28 25.38
CA VAL A 190 4.38 31.77 26.58
C VAL A 190 5.38 32.06 27.69
N GLY A 191 5.30 33.27 28.25
CA GLY A 191 6.22 33.77 29.26
C GLY A 191 7.40 34.59 28.71
N ARG A 192 7.70 34.52 27.40
CA ARG A 192 8.71 35.39 26.75
C ARG A 192 8.18 36.81 26.55
N LYS A 193 9.08 37.78 26.38
CA LYS A 193 8.73 39.19 26.19
C LYS A 193 8.98 39.65 24.76
N LEU A 194 8.13 40.55 24.27
CA LEU A 194 8.35 41.24 23.00
C LEU A 194 9.49 42.26 23.12
N VAL A 195 10.39 42.35 22.13
CA VAL A 195 11.42 43.41 22.08
C VAL A 195 10.96 44.68 21.36
N ARG A 196 9.87 44.59 20.60
CA ARG A 196 9.27 45.68 19.83
C ARG A 196 7.76 45.54 19.80
N ASP A 197 7.07 46.59 19.37
CA ASP A 197 5.64 46.54 19.11
C ASP A 197 5.36 45.58 17.94
N VAL A 198 4.33 44.74 18.07
CA VAL A 198 3.92 43.79 17.03
C VAL A 198 2.40 43.87 16.85
N ASN A 199 1.97 44.06 15.61
CA ASN A 199 0.56 44.18 15.26
C ASN A 199 -0.16 42.82 15.32
N ALA A 200 -1.48 42.87 15.45
CA ALA A 200 -2.38 41.74 15.25
C ALA A 200 -2.08 41.07 13.90
N ASP A 201 -2.23 39.75 13.87
CA ASP A 201 -2.06 38.89 12.71
C ASP A 201 -0.64 38.81 12.13
N ALA A 202 0.30 39.63 12.60
CA ALA A 202 1.71 39.50 12.26
C ALA A 202 2.24 38.14 12.75
N LEU A 203 3.01 37.47 11.90
CA LEU A 203 3.67 36.21 12.25
C LEU A 203 4.91 36.53 13.10
N LEU A 204 4.97 35.96 14.30
CA LEU A 204 6.12 36.13 15.17
C LEU A 204 7.37 35.50 14.56
N GLN A 205 8.47 36.22 14.66
CA GLN A 205 9.83 35.79 14.34
C GLN A 205 10.63 35.61 15.63
N GLU A 206 11.73 34.86 15.58
CA GLU A 206 12.60 34.68 16.75
C GLU A 206 13.11 36.02 17.30
N ASP A 207 13.43 36.95 16.39
CA ASP A 207 13.95 38.27 16.71
C ASP A 207 12.90 39.20 17.35
N ASP A 208 11.63 38.78 17.41
CA ASP A 208 10.59 39.52 18.15
C ASP A 208 10.64 39.24 19.66
N LEU A 209 11.45 38.28 20.13
CA LEU A 209 11.35 37.72 21.48
C LEU A 209 12.66 37.76 22.27
N ILE A 210 12.56 38.14 23.55
CA ILE A 210 13.58 37.93 24.59
C ILE A 210 13.04 36.99 25.67
#